data_AF-A0A7J4FAV6-F1
#
_entry.id   AF-A0A7J4FAV6-F1
#
_cell.length_a   1.000
_cell.length_b   1.000
_cell.length_c   1.000
_cell.angle_alpha   90.00
_cell.angle_beta   90.00
_cell.angle_gamma   90.00
#
_symmetry.space_group_name_H-M   'P 1'
#
loop_
_entity.id
_entity.type
_entity.pdbx_description
1 polymer ?
#
loop_
_entity_poly.entity_id
_entity_poly.type
_entity_poly.pdbx_seq_one_letter_code
_entity_poly.pdbx_strand_id
1 'polypeptide(L)' 'MRELIHVLLDGRDVRTMKGLETPLTEGGTVSIFPPVGGG' A
#
# COMPACT_ATOMS: atom_id res chain seq x y z
N MET A 1 10.19 -9.82 11.21
CA MET A 1 9.12 -10.56 10.49
C MET A 1 7.87 -9.66 10.46
N ARG A 2 7.70 -8.82 9.42
CA ARG A 2 6.54 -7.89 9.34
C ARG A 2 6.21 -7.33 7.93
N GLU A 3 6.66 -7.95 6.84
CA GLU A 3 6.57 -7.36 5.49
C GLU A 3 5.48 -7.91 4.57
N LEU A 4 4.44 -8.53 5.13
CA LEU A 4 3.44 -9.20 4.30
C LEU A 4 2.18 -8.34 4.01
N ILE A 5 2.10 -7.10 4.51
CA ILE A 5 0.94 -6.23 4.29
C ILE A 5 1.15 -5.39 3.02
N HIS A 6 0.22 -5.46 2.07
CA HIS A 6 0.25 -4.59 0.89
C HIS A 6 -0.51 -3.29 1.16
N VAL A 7 0.10 -2.17 0.81
CA VAL A 7 -0.49 -0.84 0.95
C VAL A 7 -0.50 -0.19 -0.43
N LEU A 8 -1.68 0.14 -0.92
CA LEU A 8 -1.88 0.80 -2.20
C LEU A 8 -2.42 2.21 -1.96
N LEU A 9 -1.86 3.18 -2.67
CA LEU A 9 -2.41 4.53 -2.80
C LEU A 9 -2.93 4.70 -4.23
N ASP A 10 -4.22 4.98 -4.37
CA ASP A 10 -4.90 5.13 -5.66
C ASP A 10 -4.62 3.96 -6.63
N GLY A 11 -4.60 2.74 -6.08
CA GLY A 11 -4.34 1.50 -6.81
C GLY A 11 -2.88 1.17 -7.08
N ARG A 12 -1.92 1.98 -6.61
CA ARG A 12 -0.47 1.75 -6.80
C ARG A 12 0.20 1.34 -5.50
N ASP A 13 1.03 0.29 -5.53
CA ASP A 13 1.79 -0.15 -4.34
C ASP A 13 2.80 0.93 -3.92
N VAL A 14 2.67 1.41 -2.68
CA VAL A 14 3.53 2.48 -2.15
C VAL A 14 5.01 2.08 -2.09
N ARG A 15 5.33 0.77 -2.03
CA ARG A 15 6.71 0.26 -2.03
C ARG A 15 7.44 0.53 -3.35
N THR A 16 6.70 0.67 -4.45
CA THR A 16 7.26 1.06 -5.77
C THR A 16 7.37 2.58 -5.94
N MET A 17 6.90 3.34 -4.95
CA MET A 17 6.91 4.80 -4.92
C MET A 17 7.92 5.29 -3.87
N LYS A 18 7.46 5.97 -2.80
CA LYS A 18 8.30 6.46 -1.69
C LYS A 18 8.07 5.68 -0.39
N GLY A 19 7.51 4.48 -0.48
CA GLY A 19 7.09 3.72 0.69
C GLY A 19 6.06 4.50 1.52
N LEU A 20 6.20 4.46 2.84
CA LEU A 20 5.33 5.19 3.76
C LEU A 20 5.49 6.72 3.70
N GLU A 21 6.53 7.22 3.03
CA GLU A 21 6.71 8.66 2.77
C GLU A 21 6.00 9.12 1.48
N THR A 22 5.22 8.23 0.85
CA THR A 22 4.42 8.62 -0.33
C THR A 22 3.41 9.69 0.09
N PRO A 23 3.46 10.90 -0.50
CA PRO A 23 2.55 11.97 -0.14
C PRO A 23 1.11 11.60 -0.51
N LEU A 24 0.18 11.90 0.39
CA LEU A 24 -1.25 11.73 0.17
C LEU A 24 -1.84 13.02 -0.41
N THR A 25 -2.83 12.87 -1.28
CA THR A 25 -3.68 13.97 -1.77
C THR A 25 -5.03 13.92 -1.08
N GLU A 26 -5.67 15.08 -0.96
CA GLU A 26 -7.05 15.15 -0.49
C GLU A 26 -7.97 14.33 -1.40
N GLY A 27 -8.83 13.51 -0.81
CA GLY A 27 -9.72 12.59 -1.54
C GLY A 27 -9.04 11.32 -2.08
N GLY A 28 -7.73 11.13 -1.87
CA GLY A 28 -7.03 9.92 -2.25
C GLY A 28 -7.52 8.67 -1.49
N THR A 29 -7.41 7.51 -2.12
CA THR A 29 -7.84 6.22 -1.53
C THR A 29 -6.66 5.38 -1.12
N VAL A 30 -6.64 4.95 0.15
CA VAL A 30 -5.66 4.01 0.68
C VAL A 30 -6.31 2.65 0.88
N SER A 31 -5.75 1.63 0.24
CA SER A 31 -6.18 0.24 0.39
C SER A 31 -5.11 -0.58 1.10
N ILE A 32 -5.49 -1.27 2.17
CA ILE A 32 -4.59 -2.09 2.99
C ILE A 32 -5.05 -3.54 2.89
N PHE A 33 -4.17 -4.42 2.44
CA PHE A 33 -4.46 -5.84 2.29
C PHE A 33 -3.60 -6.68 3.23
N PRO A 34 -4.18 -7.70 3.87
CA PRO A 34 -3.40 -8.65 4.66
C PRO A 34 -2.41 -9.42 3.76
N PRO A 35 -1.48 -10.16 4.37
CA PRO A 35 -0.68 -11.17 3.70
C PRO A 35 -1.54 -12.06 2.80
N VAL A 36 -1.41 -11.91 1.49
CA VAL A 36 -2.14 -12.75 0.55
C VAL A 36 -1.33 -14.04 0.40
N GLY A 37 -1.69 -15.06 1.18
CA GLY A 37 -1.34 -16.45 0.85
C GLY A 37 -2.22 -16.86 -0.33
N GLY A 38 -1.61 -17.23 -1.46
CA GLY A 38 -2.33 -17.59 -2.69
C GLY A 38 -3.46 -18.58 -2.44
N GLY A 39 -4.57 -18.39 -3.16
CA GLY A 39 -5.61 -19.40 -3.32
C GLY A 39 -5.18 -20.50 -4.27
#